data_AF-A0A6V7QN30-F1
#
_entry.id   AF-A0A6V7QN30-F1
#
_cell.length_a   1.000
_cell.length_b   1.000
_cell.length_c   1.000
_cell.angle_alpha   90.00
_cell.angle_beta   90.00
_cell.angle_gamma   90.00
#
_symmetry.space_group_name_H-M   'P 1'
#
loop_
_entity.id
_entity.type
_entity.pdbx_description
1 polymer ?
#
loop_
_entity_poly.entity_id
_entity_poly.type
_entity_poly.pdbx_seq_one_letter_code
_entity_poly.pdbx_strand_id
1 'polypeptide(L)'
;MASSSDPEAMETDEAPIPTVSVEKNPSESRLSQLGIKSWPKWGCPPGKFPVKYDAKETCYLLRGKVKAYTKGSSDCVEFGAGDLVVFPKGLSCTWDVSVAIDKHYKFDSS
;
A
#
# COMPACT_ATOMS: atom_id res chain seq x y z
N MET A 1 -29.81 37.30 27.42
CA MET A 1 -29.71 36.02 26.70
C MET A 1 -28.95 36.27 25.42
N ALA A 2 -27.73 35.77 25.33
CA ALA A 2 -27.07 35.43 24.06
C ALA A 2 -25.87 34.58 24.48
N SER A 3 -26.12 33.30 24.71
CA SER A 3 -25.05 32.33 24.94
C SER A 3 -24.29 32.18 23.63
N SER A 4 -23.02 32.55 23.68
CA SER A 4 -22.01 32.21 22.69
C SER A 4 -21.97 30.70 22.48
N SER A 5 -21.92 30.27 21.23
CA SER A 5 -21.52 28.92 20.85
C SER A 5 -20.98 29.02 19.43
N ASP A 6 -19.74 29.49 19.32
CA ASP A 6 -18.88 29.19 18.18
C ASP A 6 -18.74 27.66 18.12
N PRO A 7 -19.13 26.99 17.03
CA PRO A 7 -18.68 25.64 16.79
C PRO A 7 -17.20 25.72 16.44
N GLU A 8 -16.39 25.35 17.42
CA GLU A 8 -14.96 25.07 17.33
C GLU A 8 -14.67 24.32 16.02
N ALA A 9 -14.07 25.05 15.06
CA ALA A 9 -13.51 24.46 13.87
C ALA A 9 -12.42 23.52 14.33
N MET A 10 -12.73 22.22 14.32
CA MET A 10 -11.76 21.16 14.54
C MET A 10 -10.87 21.12 13.30
N GLU A 11 -9.88 22.02 13.27
CA GLU A 11 -8.69 21.88 12.44
C GLU A 11 -7.95 20.65 12.98
N THR A 12 -8.40 19.47 12.57
CA THR A 12 -7.58 18.28 12.67
C THR A 12 -6.45 18.51 11.68
N ASP A 13 -5.23 18.67 12.19
CA ASP A 13 -3.97 18.56 11.46
C ASP A 13 -3.93 17.14 10.84
N GLU A 14 -4.72 16.93 9.79
CA GLU A 14 -4.84 15.68 9.08
C GLU A 14 -3.63 15.64 8.15
N ALA A 15 -2.48 15.24 8.70
CA ALA A 15 -1.34 14.86 7.90
C ALA A 15 -1.84 14.00 6.74
N PRO A 16 -1.47 14.33 5.48
CA PRO A 16 -2.07 13.70 4.31
C PRO A 16 -1.95 12.19 4.43
N ILE A 17 -3.10 11.50 4.39
CA ILE A 17 -3.15 10.05 4.57
C ILE A 17 -2.16 9.43 3.58
N PRO A 18 -1.15 8.66 4.03
CA PRO A 18 -0.18 8.07 3.13
C PRO A 18 -0.90 7.20 2.08
N THR A 19 -0.64 7.45 0.79
CA THR A 19 -1.35 6.78 -0.31
C THR A 19 -0.51 5.68 -0.97
N VAL A 20 -1.16 4.56 -1.28
CA VAL A 20 -0.53 3.46 -2.03
C VAL A 20 -0.47 3.83 -3.51
N SER A 21 0.70 3.71 -4.13
CA SER A 21 0.85 3.90 -5.58
C SER A 21 0.88 2.56 -6.30
N VAL A 22 0.10 2.43 -7.37
CA VAL A 22 0.06 1.22 -8.21
C VAL A 22 0.39 1.60 -9.65
N GLU A 23 1.48 1.03 -10.16
CA GLU A 23 1.85 1.07 -11.57
C GLU A 23 1.42 -0.25 -12.22
N LYS A 24 0.41 -0.17 -13.08
CA LYS A 24 -0.16 -1.34 -13.78
C LYS A 24 0.73 -1.73 -14.95
N ASN A 25 1.21 -2.98 -14.95
CA ASN A 25 2.03 -3.55 -16.03
C ASN A 25 3.21 -2.64 -16.46
N PRO A 26 4.16 -2.35 -15.56
CA PRO A 26 5.35 -1.56 -15.88
C PRO A 26 6.16 -2.22 -16.99
N SER A 27 6.86 -1.41 -17.79
CA SER A 27 7.73 -1.93 -18.85
C SER A 27 8.86 -2.82 -18.31
N GLU A 28 9.30 -3.79 -19.09
CA GLU A 28 10.43 -4.68 -18.71
C GLU A 28 11.72 -3.89 -18.43
N SER A 29 11.94 -2.79 -19.14
CA SER A 29 13.06 -1.86 -18.89
C SER A 29 12.97 -1.25 -17.49
N ARG A 30 11.77 -0.82 -17.07
CA ARG A 30 11.54 -0.28 -15.73
C ARG A 30 11.80 -1.33 -14.64
N LEU A 31 11.28 -2.54 -14.83
CA LEU A 31 11.50 -3.67 -13.93
C LEU A 31 12.99 -4.05 -13.82
N SER A 32 13.70 -4.03 -14.94
CA SER A 32 15.14 -4.31 -15.01
C SER A 32 15.98 -3.22 -14.34
N GLN A 33 15.64 -1.94 -14.55
CA GLN A 33 16.28 -0.81 -13.87
C GLN A 33 16.10 -0.86 -12.34
N LEU A 34 14.93 -1.30 -11.88
CA LEU A 34 14.66 -1.52 -10.45
C LEU A 34 15.39 -2.75 -9.89
N GLY A 35 15.86 -3.65 -10.76
CA GLY A 35 16.53 -4.88 -10.38
C GLY A 35 15.60 -5.85 -9.65
N ILE A 36 14.31 -5.90 -10.00
CA ILE A 36 13.30 -6.69 -9.26
C ILE A 36 13.67 -8.18 -9.13
N LYS A 37 14.43 -8.72 -10.09
CA LYS A 37 14.87 -10.12 -10.10
C LYS A 37 15.84 -10.44 -8.96
N SER A 38 16.54 -9.43 -8.42
CA SER A 38 17.46 -9.57 -7.30
C SER A 38 16.79 -9.34 -5.94
N TRP A 39 15.53 -8.92 -5.92
CA TRP A 39 14.79 -8.69 -4.68
C TRP A 39 14.36 -10.02 -4.06
N PRO A 40 14.27 -10.12 -2.72
CA PRO A 40 13.73 -11.29 -2.06
C PRO A 40 12.29 -11.59 -2.54
N LYS A 41 11.96 -12.87 -2.57
CA LYS A 41 10.62 -13.36 -2.88
C LYS A 41 9.84 -13.62 -1.60
N TRP A 42 8.55 -13.31 -1.64
CA TRP A 42 7.62 -13.60 -0.56
C TRP A 42 6.30 -14.10 -1.13
N GLY A 43 5.65 -15.01 -0.41
CA GLY A 43 4.36 -15.55 -0.78
C GLY A 43 3.41 -15.66 0.41
N CYS A 44 2.12 -15.57 0.13
CA CYS A 44 1.08 -15.60 1.16
C CYS A 44 -0.21 -16.24 0.62
N PRO A 45 -0.87 -17.13 1.39
CA PRO A 45 -2.14 -17.70 1.01
C PRO A 45 -3.28 -16.65 1.00
N PRO A 46 -4.43 -16.98 0.39
CA PRO A 46 -5.63 -16.14 0.49
C PRO A 46 -6.05 -15.93 1.94
N GLY A 47 -6.56 -14.73 2.26
CA GLY A 47 -6.92 -14.34 3.62
C GLY A 47 -6.86 -12.83 3.84
N LYS A 48 -7.21 -12.40 5.05
CA LYS A 48 -7.16 -10.99 5.47
C LYS A 48 -6.02 -10.77 6.44
N PHE A 49 -5.14 -9.84 6.12
CA PHE A 49 -3.93 -9.58 6.90
C PHE A 49 -3.81 -8.09 7.22
N PRO A 50 -3.74 -7.69 8.51
CA PRO A 50 -3.37 -6.34 8.87
C PRO A 50 -1.87 -6.14 8.62
N VAL A 51 -1.51 -5.08 7.88
CA VAL A 51 -0.13 -4.77 7.51
C VAL A 51 0.18 -3.33 7.90
N LYS A 52 1.35 -3.14 8.52
CA LYS A 52 1.91 -1.83 8.82
C LYS A 52 3.28 -1.69 8.15
N TYR A 53 3.49 -0.56 7.50
CA TYR A 53 4.73 -0.25 6.78
C TYR A 53 5.58 0.71 7.60
N ASP A 54 6.51 0.21 8.40
CA ASP A 54 7.45 1.05 9.17
C ASP A 54 8.58 1.63 8.30
N ALA A 55 8.70 1.17 7.05
CA ALA A 55 9.54 1.73 5.99
C ALA A 55 8.79 1.70 4.65
N LYS A 56 9.24 2.49 3.68
CA LYS A 56 8.69 2.45 2.32
C LYS A 56 8.98 1.08 1.71
N GLU A 57 7.95 0.36 1.28
CA GLU A 57 8.09 -0.91 0.57
C GLU A 57 7.74 -0.71 -0.90
N THR A 58 8.57 -1.23 -1.80
CA THR A 58 8.20 -1.42 -3.20
C THR A 58 8.10 -2.92 -3.47
N CYS A 59 7.00 -3.36 -4.05
CA CYS A 59 6.83 -4.76 -4.42
C CYS A 59 6.27 -4.93 -5.82
N TYR A 60 6.72 -5.97 -6.51
CA TYR A 60 6.21 -6.39 -7.80
C TYR A 60 5.50 -7.74 -7.65
N LEU A 61 4.22 -7.79 -7.96
CA LEU A 61 3.43 -9.02 -7.85
C LEU A 61 3.63 -9.89 -9.08
N LEU A 62 4.17 -11.09 -8.88
CA LEU A 62 4.25 -12.14 -9.90
C LEU A 62 2.91 -12.88 -10.03
N ARG A 63 2.23 -13.06 -8.90
CA ARG A 63 0.92 -13.72 -8.81
C ARG A 63 0.11 -13.12 -7.67
N GLY A 64 -1.21 -13.22 -7.79
CA GLY A 64 -2.16 -12.91 -6.72
C GLY A 64 -3.13 -11.81 -7.10
N LYS A 65 -4.08 -11.57 -6.20
CA LYS A 65 -5.05 -10.48 -6.29
C LYS A 65 -5.35 -10.00 -4.88
N VAL A 66 -5.17 -8.71 -4.67
CA VAL A 66 -5.25 -8.08 -3.35
C VAL A 66 -6.09 -6.81 -3.43
N LYS A 67 -6.94 -6.60 -2.44
CA LYS A 67 -7.52 -5.28 -2.14
C LYS A 67 -6.90 -4.78 -0.83
N ALA A 68 -6.19 -3.67 -0.88
CA ALA A 68 -5.64 -3.02 0.31
C ALA A 68 -6.59 -1.92 0.78
N TYR A 69 -7.07 -2.04 2.02
CA TYR A 69 -7.95 -1.06 2.67
C TYR A 69 -7.12 -0.17 3.59
N THR A 70 -6.99 1.11 3.27
CA THR A 70 -6.22 2.06 4.08
C THR A 70 -6.97 2.38 5.37
N LYS A 71 -6.30 2.26 6.52
CA LYS A 71 -6.93 2.57 7.81
C LYS A 71 -7.26 4.06 7.87
N GLY A 72 -8.52 4.39 8.19
CA GLY A 72 -9.00 5.77 8.29
C GLY A 72 -9.58 6.34 6.99
N SER A 73 -9.51 5.61 5.87
CA SER A 73 -10.26 5.96 4.65
C SER A 73 -11.26 4.85 4.31
N SER A 74 -12.31 5.22 3.58
CA SER A 74 -13.23 4.27 2.92
C SER A 74 -12.67 3.73 1.60
N ASP A 75 -11.53 4.27 1.15
CA ASP A 75 -10.89 3.87 -0.09
C ASP A 75 -10.17 2.52 0.01
N CYS A 76 -10.21 1.77 -1.09
CA CYS A 76 -9.41 0.58 -1.27
C CYS A 76 -8.63 0.63 -2.58
N VAL A 77 -7.44 0.03 -2.57
CA VAL A 77 -6.55 -0.04 -3.72
C VAL A 77 -6.43 -1.48 -4.17
N GLU A 78 -6.77 -1.76 -5.44
CA GLU A 78 -6.71 -3.10 -6.00
C GLU A 78 -5.47 -3.31 -6.88
N PHE A 79 -4.73 -4.37 -6.60
CA PHE A 79 -3.54 -4.74 -7.37
C PHE A 79 -3.38 -6.26 -7.44
N GLY A 80 -2.66 -6.72 -8.46
CA GLY A 80 -2.50 -8.14 -8.74
C GLY A 80 -1.26 -8.45 -9.55
N ALA A 81 -1.22 -9.66 -10.11
CA ALA A 81 -0.12 -10.12 -10.96
C ALA A 81 0.22 -9.11 -12.07
N GLY A 82 1.50 -8.78 -12.20
CA GLY A 82 2.02 -7.80 -13.15
C GLY A 82 2.07 -6.37 -12.63
N ASP A 83 1.57 -6.08 -11.43
CA ASP A 83 1.57 -4.72 -10.88
C ASP A 83 2.81 -4.44 -10.02
N LEU A 84 3.37 -3.23 -10.16
CA LEU A 84 4.36 -2.68 -9.25
C LEU A 84 3.67 -1.74 -8.28
N VAL A 85 3.81 -2.01 -6.99
CA VAL A 85 3.09 -1.32 -5.92
C VAL A 85 4.09 -0.72 -4.96
N VAL A 86 3.87 0.53 -4.57
CA VAL A 86 4.68 1.25 -3.59
C VAL A 86 3.82 1.61 -2.40
N PHE A 87 4.20 1.10 -1.23
CA PHE A 87 3.61 1.41 0.05
C PHE A 87 4.50 2.44 0.78
N PRO A 88 4.01 3.65 1.07
CA PRO A 88 4.78 4.65 1.80
C PRO A 88 4.98 4.26 3.27
N LYS A 89 6.06 4.76 3.86
CA LYS A 89 6.34 4.65 5.29
C LYS A 89 5.20 5.27 6.10
N GLY A 90 4.83 4.63 7.20
CA GLY A 90 3.75 5.05 8.09
C GLY A 90 2.36 4.56 7.68
N LEU A 91 2.21 3.94 6.50
CA LEU A 91 0.93 3.38 6.08
C LEU A 91 0.53 2.20 6.97
N SER A 92 -0.74 2.19 7.37
CA SER A 92 -1.40 1.02 7.95
C SER A 92 -2.59 0.65 7.08
N CYS A 93 -2.64 -0.59 6.59
CA CYS A 93 -3.74 -1.07 5.75
C CYS A 93 -4.06 -2.53 6.04
N THR A 94 -5.24 -2.97 5.61
CA THR A 94 -5.62 -4.39 5.64
C THR A 94 -5.58 -4.94 4.23
N TRP A 95 -4.79 -5.97 4.01
CA TRP A 95 -4.77 -6.70 2.74
C TRP A 95 -5.86 -7.77 2.76
N ASP A 96 -6.80 -7.68 1.83
CA ASP A 96 -7.75 -8.74 1.50
C ASP A 96 -7.24 -9.50 0.28
N VAL A 97 -6.63 -10.65 0.52
CA VAL A 97 -5.97 -11.48 -0.48
C VAL A 97 -6.97 -12.51 -0.99
N SER A 98 -7.51 -12.27 -2.18
CA SER A 98 -8.46 -13.19 -2.82
C SER A 98 -7.76 -14.35 -3.53
N VAL A 99 -6.53 -14.14 -4.00
CA VAL A 99 -5.71 -15.16 -4.68
C VAL A 99 -4.30 -15.12 -4.11
N ALA A 100 -3.74 -16.30 -3.83
CA ALA A 100 -2.42 -16.46 -3.23
C ALA A 100 -1.35 -15.62 -3.94
N ILE A 101 -0.56 -14.90 -3.13
CA ILE A 101 0.44 -13.94 -3.60
C ILE A 101 1.77 -14.64 -3.82
N ASP A 102 2.46 -14.24 -4.89
CA ASP A 102 3.91 -14.35 -5.05
C ASP A 102 4.40 -12.97 -5.48
N LYS A 103 5.33 -12.37 -4.72
CA LYS A 103 5.86 -11.03 -5.00
C LYS A 103 7.37 -10.95 -4.77
N HIS A 104 8.02 -10.10 -5.55
CA HIS A 104 9.32 -9.53 -5.18
C HIS A 104 9.09 -8.28 -4.34
N TYR A 105 9.88 -8.07 -3.30
CA TYR A 105 9.73 -6.88 -2.45
C TYR A 105 11.08 -6.29 -2.05
N LYS A 106 11.11 -4.98 -1.84
CA LYS A 106 12.27 -4.24 -1.35
C LYS A 106 11.81 -3.17 -0.39
N PHE A 107 12.42 -3.13 0.79
CA PHE A 107 12.30 -2.01 1.71
C PHE A 107 13.34 -0.95 1.39
N ASP A 108 12.95 0.30 1.52
CA ASP A 108 13.87 1.43 1.48
C ASP A 108 14.63 1.49 2.80
N SER A 109 15.96 1.36 2.74
CA SER A 109 16.85 1.59 3.87
C SER A 109 17.02 3.10 4.03
N SER A 110 16.12 3.74 4.76
CA SER A 110 16.29 5.15 5.17
C SER A 110 17.53 5.33 6.05
#